data_AF-A0A353ZFI2-F1
#
_entry.id   AF-A0A353ZFI2-F1
#
_cell.length_a   1.000
_cell.length_b   1.000
_cell.length_c   1.000
_cell.angle_alpha   90.00
_cell.angle_beta   90.00
_cell.angle_gamma   90.00
#
_symmetry.space_group_name_H-M   'P 1'
#
loop_
_entity.id
_entity.type
_entity.pdbx_description
1 polymer ?
#
loop_
_entity_poly.entity_id
_entity_poly.type
_entity_poly.pdbx_seq_one_letter_code
_entity_poly.pdbx_strand_id
1 'polypeptide(L)'
;MQSKLRQHAEQEFATELEALASHDDRQKPPGWKLSPWAVKTYLLGGRLADGFEISPKYVGHGKLIEIAVATLATDRALLLYGVPGTAKSWVSEHLAAAISGDSTLLVQGTAGTDEASLRYGWNYARLLAEGPSPQALVPSPMMRAMESGQIARIEELTRIPSDVQDTLITILSEKTLPIPELNHETQATRGFNVIATANNRDKGINELSSALMRRFNTVVLPTPDTLEDEVAIVSRRSEQMGRALELPC
;
A
#
# COMPACT_ATOMS: atom_id res chain seq x y z
N MET A 1 12.87 19.66 -17.17
CA MET A 1 12.42 18.61 -16.23
C MET A 1 12.82 17.27 -16.83
N GLN A 2 13.53 16.43 -16.08
CA GLN A 2 13.86 15.07 -16.55
C GLN A 2 12.58 14.22 -16.59
N SER A 3 12.33 13.50 -17.68
CA SER A 3 11.25 12.53 -17.76
C SER A 3 11.58 11.35 -16.83
N LYS A 4 10.63 11.02 -15.93
CA LYS A 4 10.78 9.86 -15.04
C LYS A 4 10.45 8.59 -15.82
N LEU A 5 11.24 7.53 -15.63
CA LEU A 5 11.05 6.23 -16.28
C LEU A 5 9.77 5.50 -15.82
N ARG A 6 9.39 5.68 -14.55
CA ARG A 6 8.12 5.21 -13.98
C ARG A 6 7.60 6.27 -13.01
N GLN A 7 6.36 6.69 -13.21
CA GLN A 7 5.66 7.57 -12.29
C GLN A 7 4.95 6.75 -11.21
N HIS A 8 4.68 7.36 -10.07
CA HIS A 8 3.81 6.73 -9.06
C HIS A 8 2.36 6.73 -9.56
N ALA A 9 1.53 5.81 -9.07
CA ALA A 9 0.14 5.69 -9.51
C ALA A 9 -0.66 7.00 -9.39
N GLU A 10 -0.44 7.78 -8.33
CA GLU A 10 -1.07 9.09 -8.13
C GLU A 10 -0.63 10.16 -9.13
N GLN A 11 0.54 10.00 -9.76
CA GLN A 11 1.06 10.90 -10.79
C GLN A 11 0.60 10.43 -12.18
N GLU A 12 0.77 9.14 -12.48
CA GLU A 12 0.43 8.55 -13.78
C GLU A 12 -1.07 8.63 -14.06
N PHE A 13 -1.91 8.44 -13.03
CA PHE A 13 -3.37 8.43 -13.13
C PHE A 13 -4.01 9.67 -12.47
N ALA A 14 -3.28 10.78 -12.35
CA ALA A 14 -3.76 12.00 -11.72
C ALA A 14 -5.10 12.47 -12.30
N THR A 15 -5.21 12.54 -13.63
CA THR A 15 -6.44 12.96 -14.32
C THR A 15 -7.64 12.07 -13.96
N GLU A 16 -7.45 10.75 -13.89
CA GLU A 16 -8.54 9.83 -13.53
C GLU A 16 -8.94 9.95 -12.06
N LEU A 17 -7.97 10.14 -11.17
CA LEU A 17 -8.21 10.34 -9.74
C LEU A 17 -8.91 11.68 -9.47
N GLU A 18 -8.53 12.76 -10.16
CA GLU A 18 -9.17 14.06 -10.09
C GLU A 18 -10.60 14.02 -10.64
N ALA A 19 -10.81 13.37 -11.79
CA ALA A 19 -12.14 13.18 -12.36
C ALA A 19 -13.06 12.42 -11.38
N LEU A 20 -12.57 11.32 -10.79
CA LEU A 20 -13.30 10.59 -9.75
C LEU A 20 -13.59 11.47 -8.54
N ALA A 21 -12.60 12.20 -8.02
CA ALA A 21 -12.78 13.05 -6.84
C ALA A 21 -13.85 14.14 -7.07
N SER A 22 -13.92 14.70 -8.29
CA SER A 22 -14.92 15.72 -8.65
C SER A 22 -16.35 15.17 -8.77
N HIS A 23 -16.50 13.88 -9.09
CA HIS A 23 -17.79 13.19 -9.22
C HIS A 23 -18.18 12.39 -7.97
N ASP A 24 -17.32 12.34 -6.95
CA ASP A 24 -17.51 11.54 -5.76
C ASP A 24 -18.26 12.32 -4.67
N ASP A 25 -19.58 12.17 -4.68
CA ASP A 25 -20.53 12.79 -3.75
C ASP A 25 -20.79 11.94 -2.49
N ARG A 26 -20.13 10.79 -2.35
CA ARG A 26 -20.39 9.81 -1.29
C ARG A 26 -19.56 10.08 -0.04
N GLN A 27 -20.01 9.52 1.08
CA GLN A 27 -19.30 9.59 2.34
C GLN A 27 -17.91 8.95 2.24
N LYS A 28 -16.89 9.71 2.65
CA LYS A 28 -15.50 9.26 2.72
C LYS A 28 -15.17 8.87 4.17
N PRO A 29 -14.50 7.72 4.40
CA PRO A 29 -13.88 7.43 5.68
C PRO A 29 -12.85 8.52 6.04
N PRO A 30 -12.55 8.71 7.34
CA PRO A 30 -11.52 9.66 7.76
C PRO A 30 -10.19 9.44 7.03
N GLY A 31 -9.55 10.52 6.57
CA GLY A 31 -8.27 10.47 5.86
C GLY A 31 -8.34 10.07 4.38
N TRP A 32 -9.47 9.52 3.92
CA TRP A 32 -9.61 9.06 2.54
C TRP A 32 -9.84 10.22 1.57
N LYS A 33 -9.15 10.20 0.42
CA LYS A 33 -9.34 11.16 -0.69
C LYS A 33 -10.58 10.84 -1.52
N LEU A 34 -10.86 9.55 -1.71
CA LEU A 34 -11.99 9.02 -2.45
C LEU A 34 -12.87 8.16 -1.54
N SER A 35 -14.17 8.06 -1.83
CA SER A 35 -15.08 7.14 -1.16
C SER A 35 -14.77 5.69 -1.55
N PRO A 36 -15.21 4.68 -0.76
CA PRO A 36 -15.04 3.28 -1.11
C PRO A 36 -15.54 2.92 -2.51
N TRP A 37 -16.62 3.56 -2.97
CA TRP A 37 -17.15 3.35 -4.32
C TRP A 37 -16.25 3.96 -5.39
N ALA A 38 -15.74 5.18 -5.17
CA ALA A 38 -14.82 5.80 -6.12
C ALA A 38 -13.48 5.05 -6.19
N VAL A 39 -12.95 4.55 -5.06
CA VAL A 39 -11.75 3.67 -5.04
C VAL A 39 -12.02 2.38 -5.82
N LYS A 40 -13.19 1.77 -5.66
CA LYS A 40 -13.58 0.59 -6.44
C LYS A 40 -13.61 0.88 -7.93
N THR A 41 -14.27 1.96 -8.35
CA THR A 41 -14.35 2.38 -9.75
C THR A 41 -12.95 2.69 -10.31
N TYR A 42 -12.07 3.31 -9.52
CA TYR A 42 -10.68 3.56 -9.90
C TYR A 42 -9.95 2.26 -10.27
N LEU A 43 -10.12 1.21 -9.48
CA LEU A 43 -9.43 -0.07 -9.70
C LEU A 43 -10.07 -0.93 -10.80
N LEU A 44 -11.40 -1.02 -10.82
CA LEU A 44 -12.13 -1.90 -11.74
C LEU A 44 -12.47 -1.23 -13.08
N GLY A 45 -12.23 0.08 -13.19
CA GLY A 45 -12.66 0.87 -14.33
C GLY A 45 -14.16 1.14 -14.31
N GLY A 46 -14.59 2.00 -15.22
CA GLY A 46 -15.99 2.39 -15.34
C GLY A 46 -16.14 3.68 -16.12
N ARG A 47 -17.38 4.15 -16.24
CA ARG A 47 -17.69 5.41 -16.90
C ARG A 47 -18.39 6.35 -15.92
N LEU A 48 -17.88 7.58 -15.81
CA LEU A 48 -18.48 8.62 -14.97
C LEU A 48 -19.71 9.22 -15.64
N ALA A 49 -20.48 10.01 -14.87
CA ALA A 49 -21.75 10.58 -15.32
C ALA A 49 -21.57 11.59 -16.48
N ASP A 50 -20.44 12.29 -16.53
CA ASP A 50 -20.04 13.19 -17.62
C ASP A 50 -19.52 12.44 -18.86
N GLY A 51 -19.44 11.12 -18.79
CA GLY A 51 -18.96 10.25 -19.84
C GLY A 51 -17.46 9.98 -19.81
N PHE A 52 -16.70 10.53 -18.85
CA PHE A 52 -15.26 10.26 -18.70
C PHE A 52 -15.02 8.78 -18.38
N GLU A 53 -14.05 8.16 -19.07
CA GLU A 53 -13.73 6.74 -18.90
C GLU A 53 -12.56 6.55 -17.93
N ILE A 54 -12.79 5.71 -16.92
CA ILE A 54 -11.79 5.25 -15.96
C ILE A 54 -11.25 3.91 -16.44
N SER A 55 -9.95 3.84 -16.67
CA SER A 55 -9.29 2.62 -17.13
C SER A 55 -9.26 1.57 -16.00
N PRO A 56 -9.40 0.26 -16.27
CA PRO A 56 -9.26 -0.76 -15.22
C PRO A 56 -7.78 -0.97 -14.88
N LYS A 57 -7.43 -0.89 -13.59
CA LYS A 57 -6.07 -1.14 -13.07
C LYS A 57 -5.93 -2.58 -12.59
N TYR A 58 -7.04 -3.24 -12.28
CA TYR A 58 -7.09 -4.65 -11.95
C TYR A 58 -7.99 -5.39 -12.92
N VAL A 59 -7.49 -6.50 -13.48
CA VAL A 59 -8.22 -7.42 -14.33
C VAL A 59 -8.36 -8.73 -13.56
N GLY A 60 -9.60 -9.13 -13.28
CA GLY A 60 -9.91 -10.30 -12.49
C GLY A 60 -11.21 -10.12 -11.71
N HIS A 61 -11.40 -10.96 -10.68
CA HIS A 61 -12.61 -10.99 -9.89
C HIS A 61 -12.81 -9.70 -9.07
N GLY A 62 -13.70 -8.81 -9.54
CA GLY A 62 -13.96 -7.51 -8.90
C GLY A 62 -14.38 -7.59 -7.42
N LYS A 63 -14.99 -8.71 -7.01
CA LYS A 63 -15.35 -8.99 -5.61
C LYS A 63 -14.14 -8.98 -4.68
N LEU A 64 -12.94 -9.35 -5.16
CA LEU A 64 -11.72 -9.30 -4.35
C LEU A 64 -11.32 -7.86 -4.03
N ILE A 65 -11.46 -6.95 -5.00
CA ILE A 65 -11.24 -5.52 -4.80
C ILE A 65 -12.29 -4.93 -3.85
N GLU A 66 -13.56 -5.34 -3.97
CA GLU A 66 -14.61 -4.91 -3.04
C GLU A 66 -14.29 -5.31 -1.59
N ILE A 67 -13.84 -6.54 -1.36
CA ILE A 67 -13.43 -7.02 -0.04
C ILE A 67 -12.21 -6.23 0.46
N ALA A 68 -11.22 -5.98 -0.39
CA ALA A 68 -10.04 -5.19 -0.04
C ALA A 68 -10.40 -3.76 0.38
N VAL A 69 -11.24 -3.07 -0.40
CA VAL A 69 -11.70 -1.72 -0.10
C VAL A 69 -12.56 -1.69 1.17
N ALA A 70 -13.50 -2.64 1.31
CA ALA A 70 -14.32 -2.73 2.51
C ALA A 70 -13.50 -3.02 3.78
N THR A 71 -12.42 -3.82 3.65
CA THR A 71 -11.46 -4.04 4.74
C THR A 71 -10.82 -2.74 5.16
N LEU A 72 -10.28 -1.98 4.21
CA LEU A 72 -9.54 -0.76 4.49
C LEU A 72 -10.43 0.37 5.00
N ALA A 73 -11.72 0.35 4.66
CA ALA A 73 -12.72 1.28 5.21
C ALA A 73 -13.02 1.02 6.71
N THR A 74 -12.51 -0.09 7.26
CA THR A 74 -12.47 -0.39 8.70
C THR A 74 -11.03 -0.27 9.22
N ASP A 75 -10.82 -0.41 10.53
CA ASP A 75 -9.49 -0.33 11.14
C ASP A 75 -8.63 -1.61 10.94
N ARG A 76 -9.12 -2.58 10.18
CA ARG A 76 -8.43 -3.86 9.92
C ARG A 76 -7.42 -3.71 8.79
N ALA A 77 -6.21 -4.24 8.98
CA ALA A 77 -5.18 -4.25 7.94
C ALA A 77 -5.49 -5.27 6.85
N LEU A 78 -5.00 -5.01 5.64
CA LEU A 78 -5.21 -5.86 4.47
C LEU A 78 -3.95 -6.65 4.16
N LEU A 79 -4.07 -7.96 4.01
CA LEU A 79 -3.01 -8.82 3.49
C LEU A 79 -3.40 -9.32 2.10
N LEU A 80 -2.68 -8.86 1.08
CA LEU A 80 -2.79 -9.38 -0.28
C LEU A 80 -1.87 -10.61 -0.40
N TYR A 81 -2.46 -11.77 -0.62
CA TYR A 81 -1.77 -13.05 -0.61
C TYR A 81 -1.90 -13.74 -1.97
N GLY A 82 -0.88 -14.47 -2.43
CA GLY A 82 -0.96 -15.20 -3.71
C GLY A 82 0.41 -15.51 -4.29
N VAL A 83 0.47 -16.28 -5.38
CA VAL A 83 1.73 -16.62 -6.06
C VAL A 83 2.39 -15.38 -6.67
N PRO A 84 3.71 -15.39 -6.94
CA PRO A 84 4.37 -14.31 -7.67
C PRO A 84 3.65 -13.99 -9.00
N GLY A 85 3.57 -12.72 -9.37
CA GLY A 85 2.92 -12.28 -10.61
C GLY A 85 1.42 -11.96 -10.51
N THR A 86 0.74 -12.20 -9.39
CA THR A 86 -0.72 -11.94 -9.23
C THR A 86 -1.10 -10.47 -8.93
N ALA A 87 -0.30 -9.51 -9.40
CA ALA A 87 -0.55 -8.07 -9.25
C ALA A 87 -0.68 -7.52 -7.80
N LYS A 88 -0.25 -8.25 -6.76
CA LYS A 88 -0.34 -7.80 -5.35
C LYS A 88 0.22 -6.40 -5.12
N SER A 89 1.48 -6.16 -5.52
CA SER A 89 2.14 -4.87 -5.33
C SER A 89 1.50 -3.75 -6.14
N TRP A 90 0.94 -4.08 -7.31
CA TRP A 90 0.20 -3.14 -8.15
C TRP A 90 -1.12 -2.73 -7.49
N VAL A 91 -1.92 -3.69 -7.02
CA VAL A 91 -3.15 -3.41 -6.28
C VAL A 91 -2.87 -2.62 -5.00
N SER A 92 -1.82 -2.99 -4.26
CA SER A 92 -1.33 -2.26 -3.07
C SER A 92 -1.02 -0.79 -3.37
N GLU A 93 -0.29 -0.51 -4.45
CA GLU A 93 0.04 0.84 -4.89
C GLU A 93 -1.18 1.66 -5.26
N HIS A 94 -2.06 1.10 -6.10
CA HIS A 94 -3.25 1.80 -6.57
C HIS A 94 -4.27 2.04 -5.46
N LEU A 95 -4.42 1.12 -4.50
CA LEU A 95 -5.24 1.35 -3.31
C LEU A 95 -4.68 2.51 -2.48
N ALA A 96 -3.39 2.53 -2.20
CA ALA A 96 -2.77 3.61 -1.43
C ALA A 96 -2.88 4.97 -2.14
N ALA A 97 -2.64 5.02 -3.45
CA ALA A 97 -2.81 6.23 -4.26
C ALA A 97 -4.26 6.73 -4.22
N ALA A 98 -5.25 5.86 -4.41
CA ALA A 98 -6.66 6.25 -4.40
C ALA A 98 -7.18 6.67 -3.02
N ILE A 99 -6.70 6.00 -1.97
CA ILE A 99 -7.15 6.23 -0.60
C ILE A 99 -6.43 7.44 0.01
N SER A 100 -5.10 7.48 -0.04
CA SER A 100 -4.29 8.50 0.65
C SER A 100 -3.78 9.61 -0.26
N GLY A 101 -3.79 9.42 -1.58
CA GLY A 101 -3.13 10.31 -2.54
C GLY A 101 -1.59 10.18 -2.54
N ASP A 102 -1.06 9.16 -1.85
CA ASP A 102 0.37 8.91 -1.70
C ASP A 102 0.58 7.40 -1.59
N SER A 103 1.33 6.84 -2.54
CA SER A 103 1.67 5.41 -2.57
C SER A 103 3.10 5.11 -2.12
N THR A 104 3.83 6.15 -1.68
CA THR A 104 5.28 6.14 -1.43
C THR A 104 5.67 5.74 -0.01
N LEU A 105 4.70 5.65 0.91
CA LEU A 105 4.89 5.18 2.28
C LEU A 105 5.07 3.65 2.32
N LEU A 106 6.18 3.19 1.76
CA LEU A 106 6.47 1.80 1.45
C LEU A 106 7.67 1.29 2.26
N VAL A 107 7.52 0.09 2.82
CA VAL A 107 8.61 -0.73 3.33
C VAL A 107 8.73 -1.99 2.47
N GLN A 108 9.91 -2.21 1.88
CA GLN A 108 10.20 -3.45 1.17
C GLN A 108 10.73 -4.50 2.14
N GLY A 109 10.07 -5.65 2.16
CA GLY A 109 10.46 -6.81 2.94
C GLY A 109 11.62 -7.56 2.30
N THR A 110 12.69 -7.73 3.05
CA THR A 110 13.88 -8.51 2.68
C THR A 110 14.43 -9.18 3.94
N ALA A 111 15.34 -10.14 3.76
CA ALA A 111 16.01 -10.79 4.90
C ALA A 111 16.86 -9.79 5.74
N GLY A 112 17.23 -8.64 5.16
CA GLY A 112 17.97 -7.58 5.85
C GLY A 112 17.09 -6.46 6.40
N THR A 113 15.75 -6.55 6.27
CA THR A 113 14.84 -5.55 6.82
C THR A 113 14.88 -5.64 8.34
N ASP A 114 15.24 -4.53 8.98
CA ASP A 114 15.36 -4.39 10.42
C ASP A 114 14.13 -3.71 11.04
N GLU A 115 14.09 -3.67 12.37
CA GLU A 115 13.03 -3.02 13.12
C GLU A 115 12.95 -1.52 12.82
N ALA A 116 14.08 -0.84 12.56
CA ALA A 116 14.10 0.58 12.27
C ALA A 116 13.33 0.94 10.98
N SER A 117 13.34 0.02 10.01
CA SER A 117 12.59 0.16 8.76
C SER A 117 11.07 0.10 8.95
N LEU A 118 10.59 -0.57 9.99
CA LEU A 118 9.15 -0.66 10.33
C LEU A 118 8.71 0.31 11.42
N ARG A 119 9.60 0.67 12.36
CA ARG A 119 9.30 1.55 13.49
C ARG A 119 9.88 2.95 13.28
N TYR A 120 11.11 3.16 13.73
CA TYR A 120 11.89 4.37 13.56
C TYR A 120 13.36 4.04 13.70
N GLY A 121 14.21 4.83 13.06
CA GLY A 121 15.65 4.80 13.24
C GLY A 121 16.16 5.98 14.05
N TRP A 122 17.47 6.07 14.16
CA TRP A 122 18.16 7.18 14.80
C TRP A 122 19.20 7.79 13.86
N ASN A 123 19.24 9.12 13.83
CA ASN A 123 20.37 9.85 13.31
C ASN A 123 21.51 9.78 14.33
N TYR A 124 22.47 8.88 14.10
CA TYR A 124 23.56 8.63 15.04
C TYR A 124 24.39 9.86 15.39
N ALA A 125 24.59 10.79 14.46
CA ALA A 125 25.34 12.02 14.74
C ALA A 125 24.62 12.90 15.76
N ARG A 126 23.30 13.08 15.60
CA ARG A 126 22.47 13.81 16.58
C ARG A 126 22.32 13.04 17.88
N LEU A 127 22.14 11.72 17.81
CA LEU A 127 22.01 10.88 19.00
C LEU A 127 23.27 10.96 19.89
N LEU A 128 24.47 10.98 19.30
CA LEU A 128 25.72 11.13 20.04
C LEU A 128 25.95 12.55 20.57
N ALA A 129 25.52 13.57 19.82
CA ALA A 129 25.73 14.97 20.20
C ALA A 129 24.72 15.47 21.24
N GLU A 130 23.46 15.06 21.12
CA GLU A 130 22.31 15.62 21.85
C GLU A 130 21.63 14.59 22.77
N GLY A 131 21.98 13.30 22.65
CA GLY A 131 21.26 12.20 23.29
C GLY A 131 19.96 11.83 22.57
N PRO A 132 19.17 10.90 23.13
CA PRO A 132 17.85 10.57 22.60
C PRO A 132 16.94 11.80 22.64
N SER A 133 16.55 12.27 21.45
CA SER A 133 15.66 13.42 21.28
C SER A 133 14.75 13.23 20.06
N PRO A 134 13.58 13.90 20.00
CA PRO A 134 12.75 13.89 18.80
C PRO A 134 13.52 14.32 17.54
N GLN A 135 14.51 15.19 17.68
CA GLN A 135 15.34 15.68 16.57
C GLN A 135 16.35 14.64 16.06
N ALA A 136 16.74 13.68 16.90
CA ALA A 136 17.56 12.54 16.52
C ALA A 136 16.75 11.38 15.94
N LEU A 137 15.42 11.36 16.14
CA LEU A 137 14.53 10.33 15.61
C LEU A 137 14.42 10.44 14.08
N VAL A 138 14.51 9.30 13.40
CA VAL A 138 14.26 9.20 11.95
C VAL A 138 13.00 8.38 11.73
N PRO A 139 11.86 9.02 11.39
CA PRO A 139 10.60 8.31 11.27
C PRO A 139 10.61 7.39 10.04
N SER A 140 10.18 6.13 10.22
CA SER A 140 10.01 5.19 9.12
C SER A 140 8.81 5.57 8.23
N PRO A 141 8.65 4.97 7.04
CA PRO A 141 7.43 5.10 6.25
C PRO A 141 6.15 4.76 7.04
N MET A 142 6.21 3.74 7.90
CA MET A 142 5.10 3.34 8.77
C MET A 142 4.76 4.43 9.79
N MET A 143 5.76 4.96 10.49
CA MET A 143 5.56 6.02 11.49
C MET A 143 5.00 7.29 10.84
N ARG A 144 5.52 7.67 9.67
CA ARG A 144 4.98 8.82 8.92
C ARG A 144 3.53 8.60 8.52
N ALA A 145 3.17 7.39 8.06
CA ALA A 145 1.79 7.05 7.74
C ALA A 145 0.86 7.11 8.96
N MET A 146 1.35 6.68 10.13
CA MET A 146 0.61 6.80 11.39
C MET A 146 0.36 8.27 11.73
N GLU A 147 1.38 9.12 11.67
CA GLU A 147 1.26 10.55 11.98
C GLU A 147 0.31 11.27 11.00
N SER A 148 0.42 10.96 9.70
CA SER A 148 -0.35 11.62 8.64
C SER A 148 -1.73 11.02 8.39
N GLY A 149 -2.06 9.88 9.01
CA GLY A 149 -3.33 9.19 8.79
C GLY A 149 -3.47 8.61 7.37
N GLN A 150 -2.38 8.03 6.85
CA GLN A 150 -2.30 7.50 5.48
C GLN A 150 -2.07 5.99 5.45
N ILE A 151 -2.21 5.39 4.26
CA ILE A 151 -1.92 3.98 4.05
C ILE A 151 -0.40 3.74 4.05
N ALA A 152 0.07 2.89 4.97
CA ALA A 152 1.41 2.30 4.91
C ALA A 152 1.38 1.00 4.10
N ARG A 153 2.41 0.78 3.30
CA ARG A 153 2.56 -0.42 2.47
C ARG A 153 3.75 -1.24 2.94
N ILE A 154 3.57 -2.55 3.07
CA ILE A 154 4.64 -3.51 3.32
C ILE A 154 4.65 -4.52 2.19
N GLU A 155 5.67 -4.49 1.35
CA GLU A 155 5.79 -5.43 0.24
C GLU A 155 6.63 -6.63 0.66
N GLU A 156 6.24 -7.84 0.25
CA GLU A 156 6.93 -9.09 0.62
C GLU A 156 7.13 -9.28 2.14
N LEU A 157 6.06 -9.09 2.93
CA LEU A 157 6.07 -9.20 4.40
C LEU A 157 6.74 -10.50 4.89
N THR A 158 6.52 -11.62 4.19
CA THR A 158 7.09 -12.93 4.57
C THR A 158 8.61 -13.03 4.34
N ARG A 159 9.26 -12.06 3.68
CA ARG A 159 10.73 -12.00 3.58
C ARG A 159 11.39 -11.30 4.78
N ILE A 160 10.63 -10.56 5.57
CA ILE A 160 11.11 -9.90 6.79
C ILE A 160 11.35 -10.99 7.86
N PRO A 161 12.43 -10.92 8.67
CA PRO A 161 12.64 -11.80 9.82
C PRO A 161 11.42 -11.84 10.77
N SER A 162 11.07 -13.02 11.30
CA SER A 162 9.84 -13.18 12.11
C SER A 162 9.80 -12.29 13.36
N ASP A 163 10.93 -12.09 14.02
CA ASP A 163 11.08 -11.20 15.17
C ASP A 163 10.80 -9.73 14.80
N VAL A 164 11.26 -9.30 13.63
CA VAL A 164 10.97 -7.96 13.10
C VAL A 164 9.49 -7.84 12.69
N GLN A 165 8.88 -8.88 12.13
CA GLN A 165 7.44 -8.87 11.80
C GLN A 165 6.55 -8.67 13.05
N ASP A 166 6.92 -9.25 14.19
CA ASP A 166 6.13 -9.17 15.42
C ASP A 166 6.06 -7.74 15.99
N THR A 167 6.95 -6.84 15.58
CA THR A 167 6.86 -5.40 15.91
C THR A 167 5.56 -4.76 15.38
N LEU A 168 4.95 -5.34 14.33
CA LEU A 168 3.68 -4.89 13.78
C LEU A 168 2.49 -5.20 14.69
N ILE A 169 2.62 -6.12 15.65
CA ILE A 169 1.49 -6.55 16.49
C ILE A 169 0.87 -5.35 17.22
N THR A 170 1.70 -4.54 17.87
CA THR A 170 1.25 -3.34 18.62
C THR A 170 0.69 -2.29 17.67
N ILE A 171 1.36 -2.04 16.54
CA ILE A 171 0.92 -1.07 15.53
C ILE A 171 -0.46 -1.45 14.95
N LEU A 172 -0.69 -2.74 14.69
CA LEU A 172 -1.93 -3.20 14.08
C LEU A 172 -3.10 -3.30 15.07
N SER A 173 -2.81 -3.63 16.34
CA SER A 173 -3.81 -3.76 17.40
C SER A 173 -4.17 -2.44 18.05
N GLU A 174 -3.18 -1.77 18.64
CA GLU A 174 -3.40 -0.58 19.47
C GLU A 174 -3.33 0.72 18.66
N LYS A 175 -2.84 0.63 17.41
CA LYS A 175 -2.55 1.80 16.57
C LYS A 175 -1.57 2.77 17.23
N THR A 176 -0.67 2.22 18.06
CA THR A 176 0.38 2.97 18.75
C THR A 176 1.76 2.41 18.43
N LEU A 177 2.76 3.29 18.47
CA LEU A 177 4.16 2.98 18.26
C LEU A 177 4.95 3.62 19.41
N PRO A 178 5.28 2.83 20.45
CA PRO A 178 6.07 3.32 21.59
C PRO A 178 7.47 3.73 21.16
N ILE A 179 7.99 4.79 21.78
CA ILE A 179 9.37 5.27 21.68
C ILE A 179 9.97 5.31 23.09
N PRO A 180 10.39 4.14 23.63
CA PRO A 180 10.79 4.02 25.03
C PRO A 180 11.94 4.94 25.42
N GLU A 181 12.89 5.17 24.50
CA GLU A 181 14.04 6.04 24.73
C GLU A 181 13.65 7.50 25.03
N LEU A 182 12.45 7.92 24.60
CA LEU A 182 11.89 9.25 24.84
C LEU A 182 10.78 9.26 25.89
N ASN A 183 10.42 8.11 26.49
CA ASN A 183 9.19 7.94 27.28
C ASN A 183 7.95 8.51 26.55
N HIS A 184 7.88 8.27 25.25
CA HIS A 184 6.84 8.80 24.37
C HIS A 184 6.25 7.68 23.51
N GLU A 185 5.16 7.97 22.82
CA GLU A 185 4.58 7.09 21.80
C GLU A 185 3.94 7.92 20.70
N THR A 186 3.91 7.36 19.50
CA THR A 186 3.16 7.92 18.38
C THR A 186 1.85 7.14 18.23
N GLN A 187 0.73 7.83 18.40
CA GLN A 187 -0.60 7.28 18.11
C GLN A 187 -1.00 7.59 16.68
N ALA A 188 -1.61 6.62 15.99
CA ALA A 188 -2.01 6.82 14.60
C ALA A 188 -3.20 7.78 14.49
N THR A 189 -3.07 8.74 13.58
CA THR A 189 -4.14 9.63 13.15
C THR A 189 -5.19 8.82 12.38
N ARG A 190 -6.47 9.21 12.54
CA ARG A 190 -7.58 8.59 11.79
C ARG A 190 -7.31 8.63 10.28
N GLY A 191 -7.50 7.48 9.63
CA GLY A 191 -7.18 7.27 8.22
C GLY A 191 -5.97 6.36 8.00
N PHE A 192 -5.12 6.19 9.02
CA PHE A 192 -4.04 5.23 8.97
C PHE A 192 -4.54 3.80 8.83
N ASN A 193 -3.98 3.06 7.87
CA ASN A 193 -4.15 1.62 7.77
C ASN A 193 -2.95 0.99 7.04
N VAL A 194 -2.83 -0.34 7.08
CA VAL A 194 -1.70 -1.08 6.51
C VAL A 194 -2.17 -2.01 5.41
N ILE A 195 -1.48 -1.98 4.27
CA ILE A 195 -1.57 -2.99 3.21
C ILE A 195 -0.25 -3.76 3.19
N ALA A 196 -0.31 -5.06 3.41
CA ALA A 196 0.83 -5.95 3.28
C ALA A 196 0.67 -6.88 2.07
N THR A 197 1.76 -7.25 1.42
CA THR A 197 1.77 -8.29 0.38
C THR A 197 2.63 -9.47 0.83
N ALA A 198 2.21 -10.69 0.49
CA ALA A 198 2.97 -11.90 0.80
C ALA A 198 2.77 -12.98 -0.27
N ASN A 199 3.80 -13.83 -0.42
CA ASN A 199 3.82 -14.94 -1.36
C ASN A 199 3.63 -16.27 -0.61
N ASN A 200 2.93 -17.22 -1.24
CA ASN A 200 2.53 -18.48 -0.60
C ASN A 200 3.47 -19.67 -0.82
N ARG A 201 4.46 -19.57 -1.72
CA ARG A 201 5.27 -20.71 -2.19
C ARG A 201 6.69 -20.29 -2.62
N ASP A 202 7.38 -19.54 -1.77
CA ASP A 202 8.74 -19.11 -2.07
C ASP A 202 9.76 -19.71 -1.08
N LYS A 203 10.97 -20.01 -1.53
CA LYS A 203 12.03 -20.54 -0.65
C LYS A 203 12.67 -19.37 0.11
N GLY A 204 12.85 -19.53 1.42
CA GLY A 204 13.41 -18.46 2.28
C GLY A 204 12.37 -17.44 2.76
N ILE A 205 11.11 -17.87 2.89
CA ILE A 205 10.05 -17.09 3.53
C ILE A 205 9.89 -17.51 4.99
N ASN A 206 9.67 -16.52 5.84
CA ASN A 206 9.26 -16.69 7.22
C ASN A 206 7.74 -16.81 7.28
N GLU A 207 7.24 -17.83 7.97
CA GLU A 207 5.80 -17.99 8.20
C GLU A 207 5.29 -16.85 9.09
N LEU A 208 4.14 -16.28 8.73
CA LEU A 208 3.46 -15.29 9.57
C LEU A 208 2.96 -15.97 10.83
N SER A 209 3.26 -15.39 12.00
CA SER A 209 2.73 -15.90 13.26
C SER A 209 1.20 -15.87 13.26
N SER A 210 0.56 -16.82 13.96
CA SER A 210 -0.91 -16.85 14.06
C SER A 210 -1.48 -15.58 14.72
N ALA A 211 -0.69 -14.92 15.57
CA ALA A 211 -1.02 -13.63 16.18
C ALA A 211 -1.10 -12.52 15.12
N LEU A 212 -0.13 -12.48 14.22
CA LEU A 212 -0.08 -11.49 13.14
C LEU A 212 -1.15 -11.75 12.09
N MET A 213 -1.32 -13.00 11.63
CA MET A 213 -2.37 -13.38 10.67
C MET A 213 -3.77 -12.95 11.10
N ARG A 214 -4.11 -13.06 12.39
CA ARG A 214 -5.43 -12.67 12.92
C ARG A 214 -5.71 -11.17 12.85
N ARG A 215 -4.69 -10.33 12.70
CA ARG A 215 -4.79 -8.86 12.61
C ARG A 215 -4.96 -8.35 11.18
N PHE A 216 -4.71 -9.22 10.20
CA PHE A 216 -5.00 -8.95 8.81
C PHE A 216 -6.34 -9.54 8.39
N ASN A 217 -7.02 -8.89 7.45
CA ASN A 217 -7.95 -9.57 6.57
C ASN A 217 -7.18 -10.02 5.32
N THR A 218 -7.24 -11.31 5.00
CA THR A 218 -6.48 -11.87 3.89
C THR A 218 -7.34 -11.93 2.63
N VAL A 219 -6.89 -11.27 1.56
CA VAL A 219 -7.46 -11.37 0.23
C VAL A 219 -6.48 -12.15 -0.65
N VAL A 220 -6.90 -13.31 -1.12
CA VAL A 220 -6.07 -14.15 -1.99
C VAL A 220 -6.30 -13.75 -3.44
N LEU A 221 -5.27 -13.18 -4.08
CA LEU A 221 -5.30 -12.85 -5.51
C LEU A 221 -4.92 -14.10 -6.32
N PRO A 222 -5.83 -14.63 -7.16
CA PRO A 222 -5.55 -15.80 -7.99
C PRO A 222 -4.61 -15.44 -9.13
N THR A 223 -4.06 -16.47 -9.78
CA THR A 223 -3.51 -16.32 -11.13
C THR A 223 -4.61 -15.95 -12.12
N PRO A 224 -4.30 -15.29 -13.24
CA PRO A 224 -5.27 -15.09 -14.31
C PRO A 224 -5.90 -16.43 -14.71
N ASP A 225 -7.22 -16.47 -14.82
CA ASP A 225 -7.97 -17.70 -15.09
C ASP A 225 -7.97 -18.04 -16.59
N THR A 226 -7.77 -17.04 -17.45
CA THR A 226 -7.80 -17.18 -18.90
C THR A 226 -6.57 -16.56 -19.57
N LEU A 227 -6.22 -17.08 -20.75
CA LEU A 227 -5.21 -16.47 -21.63
C LEU A 227 -5.61 -15.05 -22.06
N GLU A 228 -6.92 -14.78 -22.20
CA GLU A 228 -7.43 -13.46 -22.55
C GLU A 228 -7.13 -12.43 -21.44
N ASP A 229 -7.29 -12.82 -20.16
CA ASP A 229 -6.92 -11.96 -19.03
C ASP A 229 -5.41 -11.68 -19.01
N GLU A 230 -4.59 -12.70 -19.28
CA GLU A 230 -3.13 -12.55 -19.37
C GLU A 230 -2.73 -11.63 -20.53
N VAL A 231 -3.32 -11.80 -21.71
CA VAL A 231 -3.12 -10.93 -22.87
C VAL A 231 -3.57 -9.50 -22.55
N ALA A 232 -4.72 -9.31 -21.90
CA ALA A 232 -5.21 -7.98 -21.52
C ALA A 232 -4.24 -7.27 -20.56
N ILE A 233 -3.63 -8.01 -19.63
CA ILE A 233 -2.60 -7.48 -18.72
C ILE A 233 -1.33 -7.11 -19.48
N VAL A 234 -0.84 -7.98 -20.36
CA VAL A 234 0.41 -7.78 -21.11
C VAL A 234 0.26 -6.65 -22.13
N SER A 235 -0.81 -6.64 -22.92
CA SER A 235 -1.06 -5.59 -23.91
C SER A 235 -1.12 -4.20 -23.28
N ARG A 236 -1.82 -4.04 -22.14
CA ARG A 236 -1.86 -2.75 -21.43
C ARG A 236 -0.51 -2.35 -20.87
N ARG A 237 0.25 -3.28 -20.28
CA ARG A 237 1.62 -2.98 -19.82
C ARG A 237 2.52 -2.59 -20.98
N SER A 238 2.38 -3.22 -22.13
CA SER A 238 3.13 -2.89 -23.33
C SER A 238 2.77 -1.50 -23.87
N GLU A 239 1.49 -1.11 -23.86
CA GLU A 239 1.03 0.23 -24.23
C GLU A 239 1.53 1.30 -23.24
N GLN A 240 1.48 1.02 -21.93
CA GLN A 240 2.01 1.88 -20.87
C GLN A 240 3.53 2.06 -20.99
N MET A 241 4.27 0.96 -21.22
CA MET A 241 5.71 1.00 -21.43
C MET A 241 6.11 1.65 -22.76
N GLY A 242 5.36 1.42 -23.84
CA GLY A 242 5.59 2.04 -25.14
C GLY A 242 5.46 3.57 -25.09
N ARG A 243 4.49 4.09 -24.32
CA ARG A 243 4.36 5.53 -24.03
C ARG A 243 5.51 6.08 -23.18
N ALA A 244 6.02 5.31 -22.24
CA ALA A 244 7.15 5.71 -21.40
C ALA A 244 8.52 5.63 -22.12
N LEU A 245 8.63 4.79 -23.15
CA LEU A 245 9.85 4.55 -23.93
C LEU A 245 9.92 5.36 -25.24
N GLU A 246 8.94 6.23 -25.53
CA GLU A 246 8.85 7.00 -26.79
C GLU A 246 9.02 6.13 -28.06
N LEU A 247 8.60 4.86 -28.00
CA LEU A 247 8.73 3.97 -29.15
C LEU A 247 7.66 4.31 -30.20
N PRO A 248 8.03 4.48 -31.48
CA PRO A 248 7.06 4.76 -32.52
C PRO A 248 6.08 3.58 -32.68
N CYS A 249 4.79 3.92 -32.67
CA CYS A 249 3.68 3.01 -32.95
C CYS A 249 3.78 2.36 -34.33
#